data_AF-A0A0W0TNL5-F1
#
_entry.id   AF-A0A0W0TNL5-F1
#
_cell.length_a   1.000
_cell.length_b   1.000
_cell.length_c   1.000
_cell.angle_alpha   90.00
_cell.angle_beta   90.00
_cell.angle_gamma   90.00
#
_symmetry.space_group_name_H-M   'P 1'
#
loop_
_entity.id
_entity.type
_entity.pdbx_description
1 polymer ?
#
loop_
_entity_poly.entity_id
_entity_poly.type
_entity_poly.pdbx_seq_one_letter_code
_entity_poly.pdbx_strand_id
1 'polypeptide(L)'
;MFEWLTRYFYTHKQRYTTPVRLTEQPIAVPLDKKITTEQDNIPSSGAASTPDSSAMPQSNKNQSSYVYIWLKTLNGPGHAAIQIGGSKPKLNPDDEGDYGSIHPSNFPSMGPMAVLPLEADMAQNLMQDMQLEANAGQNPLFTDMDTPSPLPTSERPPKKPDLTFALDHLDTNAMQQRLLQVKKQIDEGDMHYQLLPKVDVVKLLQDATHFIAYDPLDIHSYMNKQRQSPLRLTQVTNCSTLVADVLNAGGASIETSKPWGITPDGLADELRHAGIKLN
;
A
#
# COMPACT_ATOMS: atom_id res chain seq x y z
N MET A 1 0.60 16.76 -23.54
CA MET A 1 0.57 15.45 -22.83
C MET A 1 0.91 15.59 -21.34
N PHE A 2 1.85 16.48 -20.95
CA PHE A 2 2.18 16.76 -19.54
C PHE A 2 1.15 17.57 -18.74
N GLU A 3 0.22 18.28 -19.39
CA GLU A 3 -0.78 19.12 -18.69
C GLU A 3 -1.79 18.34 -17.83
N TRP A 4 -2.04 17.07 -18.13
CA TRP A 4 -2.97 16.26 -17.35
C TRP A 4 -2.33 15.78 -16.04
N LEU A 5 -1.04 15.41 -16.06
CA LEU A 5 -0.28 15.06 -14.86
C LEU A 5 -0.17 16.26 -13.93
N THR A 6 0.12 17.45 -14.45
CA THR A 6 0.15 18.66 -13.62
C THR A 6 -1.23 19.01 -13.07
N ARG A 7 -2.31 18.91 -13.86
CA ARG A 7 -3.69 19.13 -13.35
C ARG A 7 -4.07 18.14 -12.25
N TYR A 8 -3.73 16.87 -12.35
CA TYR A 8 -4.03 15.85 -11.32
C TYR A 8 -3.42 16.18 -9.94
N PHE A 9 -2.24 16.82 -9.93
CA PHE A 9 -1.60 17.28 -8.69
C PHE A 9 -2.01 18.72 -8.28
N TYR A 10 -2.54 19.54 -9.19
CA TYR A 10 -2.87 20.96 -8.90
C TYR A 10 -4.35 21.26 -8.63
N THR A 11 -5.31 20.39 -8.98
CA THR A 11 -6.73 20.68 -8.77
C THR A 11 -7.28 20.03 -7.51
N HIS A 12 -7.43 20.83 -6.44
CA HIS A 12 -8.69 20.94 -5.67
C HIS A 12 -8.67 22.19 -4.78
N LYS A 13 -9.11 23.32 -5.33
CA LYS A 13 -9.63 24.43 -4.53
C LYS A 13 -11.05 24.08 -4.08
N GLN A 14 -11.24 24.10 -2.76
CA GLN A 14 -12.47 24.41 -2.02
C GLN A 14 -13.76 23.66 -2.39
N ARG A 15 -14.24 22.83 -1.46
CA ARG A 15 -15.64 22.91 -0.99
C ARG A 15 -15.68 22.68 0.53
N TYR A 16 -15.77 23.79 1.26
CA TYR A 16 -16.29 23.82 2.62
C TYR A 16 -17.80 24.14 2.59
N THR A 17 -18.48 23.73 3.66
CA THR A 17 -19.88 24.04 4.08
C THR A 17 -20.99 23.27 3.33
N THR A 18 -21.92 22.56 3.98
CA THR A 18 -22.64 22.85 5.24
C THR A 18 -23.21 21.55 5.84
N PRO A 19 -23.25 21.35 7.17
CA PRO A 19 -23.93 20.20 7.77
C PRO A 19 -25.45 20.44 7.81
N VAL A 20 -26.21 19.56 7.14
CA VAL A 20 -27.66 19.49 7.33
C VAL A 20 -27.93 18.77 8.65
N ARG A 21 -28.40 19.55 9.61
CA ARG A 21 -28.99 19.10 10.87
C ARG A 21 -30.40 18.58 10.56
N LEU A 22 -30.65 17.28 10.73
CA LEU A 22 -31.99 16.74 10.81
C LEU A 22 -32.21 16.09 12.16
N THR A 23 -33.28 16.56 12.77
CA THR A 23 -33.72 16.38 14.14
C THR A 23 -34.18 14.94 14.40
N GLU A 24 -33.91 14.50 15.61
CA GLU A 24 -34.42 13.31 16.30
C GLU A 24 -35.92 13.09 16.08
N GLN A 25 -36.35 11.82 15.95
CA GLN A 25 -37.39 11.26 16.83
C GLN A 25 -37.23 9.73 16.99
N PRO A 26 -37.56 9.19 18.17
CA PRO A 26 -37.30 7.82 18.57
C PRO A 26 -38.51 6.91 18.34
N ILE A 27 -38.28 5.64 17.98
CA ILE A 27 -39.29 4.60 18.13
C ILE A 27 -38.63 3.40 18.81
N ALA A 28 -38.89 3.29 20.11
CA ALA A 28 -38.73 2.08 20.89
C ALA A 28 -39.95 1.18 20.68
N VAL A 29 -39.76 -0.12 20.49
CA VAL A 29 -40.57 -1.20 21.10
C VAL A 29 -39.67 -2.44 21.24
N PRO A 30 -39.71 -3.15 22.39
CA PRO A 30 -38.78 -4.23 22.75
C PRO A 30 -39.30 -5.62 22.32
N LEU A 31 -38.41 -6.61 22.27
CA LEU A 31 -38.82 -8.02 22.32
C LEU A 31 -37.96 -8.80 23.34
N ASP A 32 -38.67 -9.40 24.29
CA ASP A 32 -38.20 -10.18 25.42
C ASP A 32 -37.66 -11.58 25.04
N LYS A 33 -36.62 -11.99 25.78
CA LYS A 33 -36.35 -13.31 26.41
C LYS A 33 -36.37 -14.59 25.55
N LYS A 34 -35.23 -15.31 25.58
CA LYS A 34 -35.15 -16.61 26.30
C LYS A 34 -33.70 -17.01 26.64
N ILE A 35 -33.53 -17.36 27.91
CA ILE A 35 -32.40 -18.00 28.59
C ILE A 35 -32.29 -19.47 28.13
N THR A 36 -31.07 -20.05 28.08
CA THR A 36 -30.69 -21.28 28.80
C THR A 36 -29.18 -21.54 28.72
N THR A 37 -28.62 -21.79 29.91
CA THR A 37 -27.26 -22.22 30.27
C THR A 37 -27.28 -23.72 30.54
N GLU A 38 -26.28 -24.48 30.07
CA GLU A 38 -25.70 -25.73 30.62
C GLU A 38 -24.29 -25.79 29.98
N GLN A 39 -23.11 -25.83 30.61
CA GLN A 39 -22.56 -26.39 31.85
C GLN A 39 -22.65 -27.92 31.94
N ASP A 40 -21.56 -28.61 31.54
CA ASP A 40 -20.95 -29.66 32.36
C ASP A 40 -19.53 -30.03 31.90
N ASN A 41 -18.80 -30.64 32.84
CA ASN A 41 -17.35 -30.62 33.02
C ASN A 41 -16.83 -32.08 33.19
N ILE A 42 -15.58 -32.37 32.75
CA ILE A 42 -14.56 -33.26 33.42
C ILE A 42 -14.72 -34.82 33.25
N PRO A 43 -13.63 -35.65 33.25
CA PRO A 43 -12.29 -35.58 32.63
C PRO A 43 -11.81 -36.97 32.06
N SER A 44 -10.54 -37.12 31.63
CA SER A 44 -9.59 -38.17 32.14
C SER A 44 -8.48 -38.56 31.14
N SER A 45 -7.24 -38.31 31.59
CA SER A 45 -6.01 -39.14 31.57
C SER A 45 -5.45 -39.75 30.27
N GLY A 46 -4.12 -39.58 30.09
CA GLY A 46 -3.27 -40.65 29.54
C GLY A 46 -2.09 -40.19 28.67
N ALA A 47 -0.89 -40.21 29.24
CA ALA A 47 0.40 -39.83 28.66
C ALA A 47 0.81 -40.57 27.36
N ALA A 48 1.63 -39.91 26.53
CA ALA A 48 2.93 -40.43 26.08
C ALA A 48 3.67 -39.41 25.19
N SER A 49 4.93 -39.14 25.55
CA SER A 49 5.88 -38.27 24.86
C SER A 49 6.41 -38.88 23.56
N THR A 50 6.67 -38.05 22.54
CA THR A 50 7.88 -38.10 21.71
C THR A 50 8.04 -36.80 20.89
N PRO A 51 9.28 -36.40 20.57
CA PRO A 51 9.64 -35.03 20.20
C PRO A 51 9.65 -34.81 18.67
N ASP A 52 9.91 -33.56 18.29
CA ASP A 52 10.09 -33.04 16.93
C ASP A 52 8.83 -32.93 16.06
N SER A 53 8.26 -31.73 16.11
CA SER A 53 7.86 -31.09 14.88
C SER A 53 8.21 -29.61 14.97
N SER A 54 9.08 -29.17 14.06
CA SER A 54 9.39 -27.76 13.84
C SER A 54 8.09 -26.99 13.74
N ALA A 55 7.81 -26.19 14.76
CA ALA A 55 6.64 -25.34 14.80
C ALA A 55 6.77 -24.32 13.66
N MET A 56 6.08 -24.58 12.54
CA MET A 56 5.56 -23.49 11.74
C MET A 56 4.73 -22.60 12.69
N PRO A 57 4.88 -21.27 12.66
CA PRO A 57 4.14 -20.39 13.55
C PRO A 57 2.64 -20.71 13.42
N GLN A 58 2.03 -21.09 14.55
CA GLN A 58 0.62 -21.36 14.61
C GLN A 58 -0.14 -20.12 14.17
N SER A 59 -0.94 -20.31 13.12
CA SER A 59 -1.97 -19.41 12.61
C SER A 59 -2.84 -18.83 13.74
N ASN A 60 -2.45 -17.70 14.32
CA ASN A 60 -3.34 -16.93 15.19
C ASN A 60 -4.36 -16.20 14.32
N LYS A 61 -5.46 -16.88 13.96
CA LYS A 61 -6.61 -16.32 13.21
C LYS A 61 -7.34 -15.15 13.90
N ASN A 62 -6.80 -14.63 15.00
CA ASN A 62 -7.39 -13.58 15.83
C ASN A 62 -6.47 -12.35 16.00
N GLN A 63 -5.37 -12.24 15.26
CA GLN A 63 -4.56 -11.03 15.32
C GLN A 63 -5.06 -10.02 14.28
N SER A 64 -5.55 -8.88 14.76
CA SER A 64 -5.97 -7.77 13.92
C SER A 64 -4.80 -7.25 13.11
N SER A 65 -5.04 -6.95 11.84
CA SER A 65 -4.10 -6.21 10.99
C SER A 65 -4.45 -4.73 11.03
N TYR A 66 -3.44 -3.88 10.90
CA TYR A 66 -3.61 -2.43 10.86
C TYR A 66 -3.18 -1.89 9.51
N VAL A 67 -3.98 -0.98 8.95
CA VAL A 67 -3.61 -0.23 7.75
C VAL A 67 -3.47 1.23 8.14
N TYR A 68 -2.29 1.79 7.87
CA TYR A 68 -1.94 3.17 8.15
C TYR A 68 -1.96 3.97 6.85
N ILE A 69 -2.68 5.08 6.83
CA ILE A 69 -2.85 5.91 5.62
C ILE A 69 -2.46 7.35 5.93
N TRP A 70 -1.58 7.89 5.11
CA TRP A 70 -1.32 9.33 4.97
C TRP A 70 -2.01 9.79 3.68
N LEU A 71 -2.95 10.71 3.83
CA LEU A 71 -3.76 11.19 2.71
C LEU A 71 -2.93 12.04 1.76
N LYS A 72 -3.34 12.08 0.49
CA LYS A 72 -2.68 12.94 -0.49
C LYS A 72 -2.83 14.40 -0.07
N THR A 73 -1.74 15.14 -0.12
CA THR A 73 -1.74 16.59 0.11
C THR A 73 -1.34 17.33 -1.16
N LEU A 74 -1.41 18.66 -1.15
CA LEU A 74 -0.91 19.47 -2.27
C LEU A 74 0.59 19.28 -2.51
N ASN A 75 1.33 18.84 -1.50
CA ASN A 75 2.79 18.76 -1.51
C ASN A 75 3.31 17.31 -1.56
N GLY A 76 2.43 16.31 -1.64
CA GLY A 76 2.84 14.91 -1.58
C GLY A 76 1.76 13.92 -2.02
N PRO A 77 2.14 12.78 -2.63
CA PRO A 77 1.21 11.79 -3.16
C PRO A 77 0.42 11.04 -2.08
N GLY A 78 0.78 11.20 -0.80
CA GLY A 78 0.30 10.39 0.31
C GLY A 78 1.06 9.06 0.39
N HIS A 79 0.76 8.28 1.42
CA HIS A 79 1.42 7.02 1.69
C HIS A 79 0.48 6.02 2.35
N ALA A 80 0.77 4.73 2.20
CA ALA A 80 0.00 3.68 2.84
C ALA A 80 0.93 2.54 3.27
N ALA A 81 0.67 2.01 4.45
CA ALA A 81 1.41 0.90 5.03
C ALA A 81 0.47 -0.10 5.69
N ILE A 82 0.94 -1.33 5.85
CA ILE A 82 0.24 -2.39 6.55
C ILE A 82 1.11 -2.97 7.65
N GLN A 83 0.47 -3.28 8.77
CA GLN A 83 0.99 -4.15 9.80
C GLN A 83 0.09 -5.37 9.92
N ILE A 84 0.67 -6.55 9.78
CA ILE A 84 -0.02 -7.83 9.90
C ILE A 84 0.21 -8.36 11.32
N GLY A 85 -0.87 -8.47 12.07
CA GLY A 85 -0.85 -8.89 13.46
C GLY A 85 -0.11 -7.95 14.41
N GLY A 86 0.19 -8.46 15.60
CA GLY A 86 0.72 -7.68 16.71
C GLY A 86 -0.37 -6.95 17.51
N SER A 87 -0.12 -6.81 18.82
CA SER A 87 -1.09 -6.20 19.75
C SER A 87 -1.05 -4.66 19.76
N LYS A 88 0.01 -4.06 19.22
CA LYS A 88 0.27 -2.61 19.21
C LYS A 88 0.93 -2.19 17.91
N PRO A 89 0.90 -0.89 17.54
CA PRO A 89 1.64 -0.38 16.39
C PRO A 89 3.13 -0.71 16.47
N LYS A 90 3.70 -1.27 15.40
CA LYS A 90 5.10 -1.66 15.30
C LYS A 90 5.98 -0.43 15.07
N LEU A 91 6.41 0.24 16.15
CA LEU A 91 7.26 1.43 16.09
C LEU A 91 8.74 1.06 15.97
N ASN A 92 9.14 -0.08 16.55
CA ASN A 92 10.50 -0.59 16.55
C ASN A 92 10.57 -1.96 15.86
N PRO A 93 11.75 -2.39 15.37
CA PRO A 93 11.94 -3.71 14.76
C PRO A 93 11.48 -4.87 15.64
N ASP A 94 11.69 -4.75 16.96
CA ASP A 94 11.39 -5.78 17.96
C ASP A 94 9.91 -5.84 18.38
N ASP A 95 9.10 -4.85 17.99
CA ASP A 95 7.67 -4.85 18.30
C ASP A 95 6.95 -5.98 17.54
N GLU A 96 5.90 -6.55 18.13
CA GLU A 96 5.15 -7.66 17.52
C GLU A 96 4.51 -7.29 16.17
N GLY A 97 4.41 -8.27 15.27
CA GLY A 97 3.76 -8.13 13.97
C GLY A 97 4.74 -7.88 12.82
N ASP A 98 4.27 -8.15 11.61
CA ASP A 98 5.02 -7.96 10.37
C ASP A 98 4.59 -6.65 9.71
N TYR A 99 5.55 -5.80 9.39
CA TYR A 99 5.29 -4.50 8.79
C TYR A 99 5.69 -4.49 7.32
N GLY A 100 4.83 -3.91 6.49
CA GLY A 100 4.98 -3.85 5.05
C GLY A 100 4.63 -2.49 4.50
N SER A 101 5.60 -1.86 3.85
CA SER A 101 5.44 -0.60 3.17
C SER A 101 6.58 -0.41 2.18
N ILE A 102 6.34 0.27 1.08
CA ILE A 102 7.36 0.53 0.06
C ILE A 102 7.47 2.02 -0.26
N HIS A 103 8.68 2.46 -0.48
CA HIS A 103 9.00 3.82 -0.91
C HIS A 103 10.12 3.79 -1.95
N PRO A 104 10.27 4.84 -2.77
CA PRO A 104 11.43 4.92 -3.64
C PRO A 104 12.70 5.20 -2.82
N SER A 105 13.83 4.59 -3.17
CA SER A 105 15.07 4.67 -2.38
C SER A 105 15.78 6.03 -2.47
N ASN A 106 15.91 6.56 -3.69
CA ASN A 106 16.80 7.71 -3.98
C ASN A 106 16.08 8.96 -4.50
N PHE A 107 14.91 8.79 -5.13
CA PHE A 107 14.19 9.87 -5.80
C PHE A 107 12.74 9.92 -5.35
N PRO A 108 12.16 11.09 -5.08
CA PRO A 108 10.75 11.20 -4.81
C PRO A 108 9.97 10.85 -6.08
N SER A 109 8.94 10.04 -5.91
CA SER A 109 8.06 9.59 -6.98
C SER A 109 7.02 10.64 -7.38
N MET A 110 7.43 11.90 -7.51
CA MET A 110 6.56 13.04 -7.85
C MET A 110 6.92 13.66 -9.21
N GLY A 111 5.95 14.39 -9.79
CA GLY A 111 6.16 15.10 -11.05
C GLY A 111 6.52 14.15 -12.20
N PRO A 112 7.53 14.46 -13.03
CA PRO A 112 7.95 13.60 -14.13
C PRO A 112 8.42 12.19 -13.69
N MET A 113 8.92 12.05 -12.47
CA MET A 113 9.41 10.75 -11.95
C MET A 113 8.26 9.81 -11.54
N ALA A 114 7.02 10.30 -11.47
CA ALA A 114 5.85 9.50 -11.06
C ALA A 114 5.55 8.30 -11.97
N VAL A 115 6.06 8.33 -13.21
CA VAL A 115 5.85 7.31 -14.25
C VAL A 115 7.11 6.50 -14.56
N LEU A 116 8.19 6.73 -13.83
CA LEU A 116 9.42 5.96 -13.99
C LEU A 116 9.44 4.82 -12.97
N PRO A 117 9.92 3.63 -13.35
CA PRO A 117 10.21 2.57 -12.40
C PRO A 117 11.45 2.98 -11.60
N LEU A 118 11.25 3.31 -10.33
CA LEU A 118 12.30 3.66 -9.37
C LEU A 118 12.66 2.43 -8.55
N GLU A 119 13.90 2.37 -8.06
CA GLU A 119 14.30 1.38 -7.06
C GLU A 119 13.39 1.51 -5.83
N ALA A 120 12.90 0.36 -5.33
CA ALA A 120 12.01 0.29 -4.18
C ALA A 120 12.80 -0.13 -2.94
N ASP A 121 12.51 0.54 -1.83
CA ASP A 121 12.93 0.11 -0.50
C ASP A 121 11.71 -0.31 0.30
N MET A 122 11.87 -1.32 1.15
CA MET A 122 10.83 -1.76 2.07
C MET A 122 11.10 -1.23 3.48
N ALA A 123 10.16 -0.45 4.03
CA ALA A 123 10.22 -0.02 5.41
C ALA A 123 9.90 -1.19 6.35
N GLN A 124 10.59 -1.25 7.49
CA GLN A 124 10.50 -2.36 8.45
C GLN A 124 9.61 -2.05 9.67
N ASN A 125 9.24 -0.79 9.85
CA ASN A 125 8.41 -0.35 10.97
C ASN A 125 7.70 0.96 10.64
N LEU A 126 6.67 1.28 11.44
CA LEU A 126 5.85 2.47 11.28
C LEU A 126 6.66 3.75 11.51
N MET A 127 7.67 3.73 12.38
CA MET A 127 8.48 4.91 12.66
C MET A 127 9.25 5.40 11.43
N GLN A 128 9.79 4.49 10.62
CA GLN A 128 10.47 4.82 9.37
C GLN A 128 9.53 5.57 8.43
N ASP A 129 8.31 5.08 8.23
CA ASP A 129 7.32 5.74 7.37
C ASP A 129 6.88 7.09 7.94
N MET A 130 6.67 7.19 9.26
CA MET A 130 6.35 8.47 9.90
C MET A 130 7.47 9.51 9.73
N GLN A 131 8.74 9.08 9.73
CA GLN A 131 9.89 9.96 9.48
C GLN A 131 10.00 10.34 8.01
N LEU A 132 9.85 9.39 7.09
CA LEU A 132 9.85 9.64 5.65
C LEU A 132 8.75 10.65 5.27
N GLU A 133 7.54 10.48 5.79
CA GLU A 133 6.43 11.38 5.56
C GLU A 133 6.62 12.77 6.18
N ALA A 134 7.32 12.88 7.31
CA ALA A 134 7.69 14.17 7.89
C ALA A 134 8.69 14.95 7.00
N ASN A 135 9.52 14.21 6.27
CA ASN A 135 10.56 14.73 5.38
C ASN A 135 10.05 14.98 3.95
N ALA A 136 9.05 14.23 3.48
CA ALA A 136 8.46 14.38 2.14
C ALA A 136 7.87 15.78 1.88
N GLY A 137 7.46 16.50 2.92
CA GLY A 137 6.98 17.88 2.82
C GLY A 137 8.08 18.93 2.64
N GLN A 138 9.35 18.54 2.53
CA GLN A 138 10.40 19.44 2.08
C GLN A 138 10.35 19.50 0.55
N ASN A 139 10.38 20.68 -0.05
CA ASN A 139 10.64 20.79 -1.48
C ASN A 139 12.08 20.36 -1.70
N PRO A 140 12.37 19.18 -2.26
CA PRO A 140 13.71 18.92 -2.73
C PRO A 140 14.02 19.95 -3.80
N LEU A 141 14.95 20.86 -3.50
CA LEU A 141 15.61 21.67 -4.51
C LEU A 141 16.43 20.70 -5.36
N PHE A 142 15.78 20.06 -6.34
CA PHE A 142 16.47 19.34 -7.40
C PHE A 142 17.12 20.37 -8.31
N THR A 143 18.25 20.90 -7.88
CA THR A 143 19.13 21.68 -8.75
C THR A 143 19.91 20.78 -9.71
N ASP A 144 19.94 19.47 -9.45
CA ASP A 144 20.67 18.45 -10.20
C ASP A 144 20.01 17.07 -10.01
N MET A 145 20.01 16.24 -11.07
CA MET A 145 19.54 14.85 -11.06
C MET A 145 20.67 13.86 -10.74
N ASP A 146 21.93 14.28 -10.89
CA ASP A 146 23.12 13.44 -10.68
C ASP A 146 23.56 13.41 -9.21
N THR A 147 23.08 14.35 -8.40
CA THR A 147 23.41 14.43 -6.98
C THR A 147 22.28 13.82 -6.15
N PRO A 148 22.54 12.75 -5.35
CA PRO A 148 21.57 12.21 -4.40
C PRO A 148 21.08 13.35 -3.50
N SER A 149 19.77 13.52 -3.38
CA SER A 149 19.21 14.55 -2.52
C SER A 149 19.73 14.32 -1.10
N PRO A 150 20.39 15.29 -0.45
CA PRO A 150 20.78 15.13 0.93
C PRO A 150 19.50 14.89 1.73
N LEU A 151 19.43 13.75 2.43
CA LEU A 151 18.38 13.47 3.39
C LEU A 151 18.32 14.67 4.33
N PRO A 152 17.15 15.30 4.49
CA PRO A 152 17.11 16.54 5.23
C PRO A 152 17.49 16.29 6.68
N THR A 153 18.51 17.02 7.12
CA THR A 153 19.16 16.92 8.44
C THR A 153 18.31 17.51 9.58
N SER A 154 17.03 17.78 9.31
CA SER A 154 16.10 18.31 10.30
C SER A 154 15.39 17.14 10.97
N GLU A 155 15.65 16.92 12.26
CA GLU A 155 14.84 16.07 13.15
C GLU A 155 13.43 16.67 13.26
N ARG A 156 12.61 16.51 12.23
CA ARG A 156 11.19 16.80 12.34
C ARG A 156 10.55 15.72 13.21
N PRO A 157 9.57 16.09 14.05
CA PRO A 157 8.78 15.10 14.75
C PRO A 157 8.12 14.18 13.71
N PRO A 158 8.15 12.85 13.93
CA PRO A 158 7.52 11.87 13.06
C PRO A 158 6.04 12.22 12.78
N LYS A 159 5.64 12.22 11.50
CA LYS A 159 4.26 12.54 11.08
C LYS A 159 3.37 11.31 11.25
N LYS A 160 2.41 11.38 12.17
CA LYS A 160 1.44 10.30 12.38
C LYS A 160 0.57 10.05 11.14
N PRO A 161 0.06 8.82 10.93
CA PRO A 161 -0.94 8.53 9.91
C PRO A 161 -2.17 9.42 10.10
N ASP A 162 -2.79 9.82 8.99
CA ASP A 162 -4.03 10.59 8.99
C ASP A 162 -5.22 9.69 9.33
N LEU A 163 -5.18 8.42 8.90
CA LEU A 163 -6.19 7.40 9.17
C LEU A 163 -5.52 6.08 9.56
N THR A 164 -6.11 5.38 10.53
CA THR A 164 -5.74 4.01 10.87
C THR A 164 -6.97 3.13 10.84
N PHE A 165 -6.88 2.01 10.12
CA PHE A 165 -7.94 1.01 10.03
C PHE A 165 -7.51 -0.26 10.75
N ALA A 166 -8.39 -0.84 11.57
CA ALA A 166 -8.18 -2.14 12.18
C ALA A 166 -9.03 -3.18 11.44
N LEU A 167 -8.37 -4.22 10.91
CA LEU A 167 -8.98 -5.27 10.12
C LEU A 167 -8.91 -6.58 10.90
N ASP A 168 -10.08 -7.15 11.16
CA ASP A 168 -10.23 -8.45 11.78
C ASP A 168 -10.56 -9.52 10.72
N HIS A 169 -10.33 -10.78 11.06
CA HIS A 169 -10.76 -11.95 10.27
C HIS A 169 -10.13 -12.11 8.87
N LEU A 170 -8.98 -11.49 8.61
CA LEU A 170 -8.18 -11.76 7.42
C LEU A 170 -7.24 -12.96 7.62
N ASP A 171 -6.86 -13.64 6.53
CA ASP A 171 -5.85 -14.69 6.57
C ASP A 171 -4.44 -14.09 6.76
N THR A 172 -4.01 -13.96 8.01
CA THR A 172 -2.72 -13.38 8.38
C THR A 172 -1.53 -14.14 7.78
N ASN A 173 -1.63 -15.47 7.62
CA ASN A 173 -0.54 -16.26 7.05
C ASN A 173 -0.39 -15.98 5.55
N ALA A 174 -1.50 -15.92 4.82
CA ALA A 174 -1.49 -15.59 3.40
C ALA A 174 -0.93 -14.18 3.17
N MET A 175 -1.33 -13.22 4.02
CA MET A 175 -0.78 -11.86 3.98
C MET A 175 0.73 -11.83 4.26
N GLN A 176 1.20 -12.55 5.29
CA GLN A 176 2.62 -12.63 5.64
C GLN A 176 3.45 -13.27 4.52
N GLN A 177 2.97 -14.38 3.95
CA GLN A 177 3.62 -15.04 2.82
C GLN A 177 3.72 -14.12 1.62
N ARG A 178 2.65 -13.36 1.32
CA ARG A 178 2.68 -12.39 0.22
C ARG A 178 3.69 -11.27 0.49
N LEU A 179 3.73 -10.75 1.71
CA LEU A 179 4.67 -9.71 2.10
C LEU A 179 6.14 -10.18 2.00
N LEU A 180 6.44 -11.41 2.44
CA LEU A 180 7.76 -12.02 2.30
C LEU A 180 8.14 -12.21 0.82
N GLN A 181 7.19 -12.61 -0.02
CA GLN A 181 7.42 -12.72 -1.46
C GLN A 181 7.76 -11.35 -2.07
N VAL A 182 7.01 -10.31 -1.72
CA VAL A 182 7.26 -8.95 -2.19
C VAL A 182 8.64 -8.47 -1.76
N LYS A 183 9.01 -8.68 -0.49
CA LYS A 183 10.34 -8.34 0.02
C LYS A 183 11.44 -9.00 -0.81
N LYS A 184 11.30 -10.31 -1.07
CA LYS A 184 12.24 -11.05 -1.91
C LYS A 184 12.34 -10.47 -3.33
N GLN A 185 11.21 -10.10 -3.94
CA GLN A 185 11.21 -9.51 -5.29
C GLN A 185 11.89 -8.14 -5.33
N ILE A 186 11.78 -7.35 -4.26
CA ILE A 186 12.50 -6.07 -4.13
C ILE A 186 14.00 -6.33 -3.96
N ASP A 187 14.38 -7.23 -3.05
CA ASP A 187 15.79 -7.58 -2.77
C ASP A 187 16.49 -8.17 -4.02
N GLU A 188 15.76 -8.89 -4.88
CA GLU A 188 16.27 -9.46 -6.14
C GLU A 188 16.29 -8.44 -7.30
N GLY A 189 15.72 -7.25 -7.12
CA GLY A 189 15.60 -6.22 -8.15
C GLY A 189 14.50 -6.50 -9.19
N ASP A 190 13.61 -7.45 -8.94
CA ASP A 190 12.51 -7.83 -9.83
C ASP A 190 11.27 -6.93 -9.65
N MET A 191 11.17 -6.21 -8.54
CA MET A 191 10.08 -5.27 -8.22
C MET A 191 10.59 -3.84 -7.99
N HIS A 192 9.91 -2.87 -8.58
CA HIS A 192 10.24 -1.45 -8.55
C HIS A 192 9.05 -0.61 -8.05
N TYR A 193 9.36 0.56 -7.51
CA TYR A 193 8.36 1.54 -7.09
C TYR A 193 8.01 2.44 -8.26
N GLN A 194 6.72 2.61 -8.54
CA GLN A 194 6.23 3.60 -9.49
C GLN A 194 4.90 4.14 -9.00
N LEU A 195 4.79 5.46 -8.85
CA LEU A 195 3.55 6.08 -8.34
C LEU A 195 2.35 5.75 -9.25
N LEU A 196 2.57 5.72 -10.56
CA LEU A 196 1.57 5.40 -11.58
C LEU A 196 1.90 4.08 -12.31
N PRO A 197 1.73 2.90 -11.68
CA PRO A 197 2.34 1.64 -12.12
C PRO A 197 1.85 1.11 -13.48
N LYS A 198 0.69 1.53 -14.00
CA LYS A 198 0.21 1.08 -15.33
C LYS A 198 0.48 2.11 -16.44
N VAL A 199 1.32 3.10 -16.19
CA VAL A 199 1.75 4.09 -17.19
C VAL A 199 3.19 3.79 -17.60
N ASP A 200 3.36 3.14 -18.76
CA ASP A 200 4.69 2.78 -19.28
C ASP A 200 5.16 3.82 -20.30
N VAL A 201 5.92 4.81 -19.83
CA VAL A 201 6.49 5.87 -20.68
C VAL A 201 7.74 5.39 -21.41
N VAL A 202 8.44 4.38 -20.89
CA VAL A 202 9.61 3.77 -21.56
C VAL A 202 9.17 3.12 -22.86
N LYS A 203 8.10 2.34 -22.82
CA LYS A 203 7.49 1.76 -24.02
C LYS A 203 6.97 2.83 -24.97
N LEU A 204 6.34 3.90 -24.45
CA LEU A 204 5.88 5.01 -25.27
C LEU A 204 7.04 5.72 -26.01
N LEU A 205 8.19 5.93 -25.35
CA LEU A 205 9.36 6.58 -25.94
C LEU A 205 10.13 5.65 -26.89
N GLN A 206 10.23 4.36 -26.55
CA GLN A 206 10.76 3.35 -27.46
C GLN A 206 9.93 3.31 -28.74
N ASP A 207 8.61 3.26 -28.62
CA ASP A 207 7.69 3.32 -29.76
C ASP A 207 7.87 4.64 -30.55
N ALA A 208 8.02 5.79 -29.86
CA ALA A 208 8.17 7.12 -30.46
C ALA A 208 9.37 7.26 -31.41
N THR A 209 10.52 6.68 -31.06
CA THR A 209 11.74 6.78 -31.89
C THR A 209 11.61 6.07 -33.24
N HIS A 210 10.68 5.12 -33.37
CA HIS A 210 10.45 4.37 -34.59
C HIS A 210 9.58 5.15 -35.59
N PHE A 211 8.75 6.09 -35.12
CA PHE A 211 7.90 6.91 -35.99
C PHE A 211 8.66 8.00 -36.77
N ILE A 212 9.90 8.30 -36.38
CA ILE A 212 10.69 9.40 -36.99
C ILE A 212 11.56 8.88 -38.15
N ALA A 213 11.84 7.57 -38.22
CA ALA A 213 12.90 7.03 -39.08
C ALA A 213 12.48 5.94 -40.09
N TYR A 214 11.21 5.50 -40.11
CA TYR A 214 10.81 4.31 -40.89
C TYR A 214 9.48 4.48 -41.66
N ASP A 215 9.30 3.67 -42.71
CA ASP A 215 8.03 3.48 -43.42
C ASP A 215 6.98 2.90 -42.44
N PRO A 216 5.72 3.40 -42.44
CA PRO A 216 4.65 2.90 -41.58
C PRO A 216 4.43 1.37 -41.62
N LEU A 217 4.68 0.69 -42.75
CA LEU A 217 4.55 -0.77 -42.86
C LEU A 217 5.69 -1.51 -42.14
N ASP A 218 6.90 -0.95 -42.20
CA ASP A 218 8.07 -1.48 -41.50
C ASP A 218 7.98 -1.26 -40.00
N ILE A 219 7.47 -0.09 -39.57
CA ILE A 219 7.17 0.20 -38.17
C ILE A 219 6.19 -0.84 -37.62
N HIS A 220 5.08 -1.07 -38.31
CA HIS A 220 4.08 -2.04 -37.85
C HIS A 220 4.66 -3.46 -37.71
N SER A 221 5.47 -3.89 -38.69
CA SER A 221 6.11 -5.21 -38.69
C SER A 221 7.16 -5.34 -37.58
N TYR A 222 7.95 -4.29 -37.36
CA TYR A 222 8.95 -4.22 -36.29
C TYR A 222 8.29 -4.22 -34.92
N MET A 223 7.28 -3.37 -34.69
CA MET A 223 6.55 -3.29 -33.42
C MET A 223 5.87 -4.62 -33.07
N ASN A 224 5.30 -5.33 -34.05
CA ASN A 224 4.72 -6.65 -33.81
C ASN A 224 5.77 -7.68 -33.38
N LYS A 225 6.97 -7.66 -33.98
CA LYS A 225 8.08 -8.53 -33.56
C LYS A 225 8.64 -8.15 -32.19
N GLN A 226 8.72 -6.86 -31.88
CA GLN A 226 9.22 -6.37 -30.60
C GLN A 226 8.24 -6.69 -29.46
N ARG A 227 6.92 -6.57 -29.69
CA ARG A 227 5.87 -7.01 -28.76
C ARG A 227 5.87 -8.52 -28.50
N GLN A 228 6.41 -9.31 -29.42
CA GLN A 228 6.56 -10.76 -29.27
C GLN A 228 7.84 -11.16 -28.54
N SER A 229 8.77 -10.22 -28.31
CA SER A 229 9.97 -10.47 -27.53
C SER A 229 9.64 -10.36 -26.04
N PRO A 230 9.91 -11.39 -25.21
CA PRO A 230 9.63 -11.32 -23.79
C PRO A 230 10.66 -10.40 -23.12
N LEU A 231 10.36 -9.11 -23.08
CA LEU A 231 10.99 -8.22 -22.10
C LEU A 231 10.66 -8.81 -20.73
N ARG A 232 11.68 -9.04 -19.90
CA ARG A 232 11.44 -9.32 -18.47
C ARG A 232 10.64 -8.14 -17.95
N LEU A 233 9.35 -8.33 -17.72
CA LEU A 233 8.49 -7.30 -17.14
C LEU A 233 8.92 -7.15 -15.69
N THR A 234 9.77 -6.16 -15.45
CA THR A 234 10.02 -5.62 -14.11
C THR A 234 8.66 -5.29 -13.51
N GLN A 235 8.35 -5.89 -12.36
CA GLN A 235 7.07 -5.64 -11.71
C GLN A 235 7.10 -4.24 -11.09
N VAL A 236 6.06 -3.45 -11.32
CA VAL A 236 5.95 -2.09 -10.77
C VAL A 236 4.73 -1.99 -9.88
N THR A 237 4.88 -1.33 -8.73
CA THR A 237 3.80 -1.12 -7.77
C THR A 237 3.99 0.20 -7.01
N ASN A 238 2.96 0.64 -6.29
CA ASN A 238 3.04 1.75 -5.34
C ASN A 238 2.61 1.27 -3.95
N CYS A 239 2.86 2.10 -2.93
CA CYS A 239 2.60 1.76 -1.53
C CYS A 239 1.16 1.29 -1.29
N SER A 240 0.17 2.01 -1.78
CA SER A 240 -1.26 1.67 -1.61
C SER A 240 -1.70 0.46 -2.42
N THR A 241 -1.12 0.21 -3.60
CA THR A 241 -1.38 -0.99 -4.39
C THR A 241 -0.76 -2.23 -3.75
N LEU A 242 0.42 -2.11 -3.15
CA LEU A 242 1.01 -3.17 -2.35
C LEU A 242 0.14 -3.52 -1.15
N VAL A 243 -0.33 -2.50 -0.40
CA VAL A 243 -1.22 -2.74 0.73
C VAL A 243 -2.49 -3.45 0.27
N ALA A 244 -3.12 -2.99 -0.81
CA ALA A 244 -4.29 -3.66 -1.38
C ALA A 244 -4.00 -5.10 -1.81
N ASP A 245 -2.84 -5.37 -2.42
CA ASP A 245 -2.42 -6.72 -2.84
C ASP A 245 -2.21 -7.67 -1.66
N VAL A 246 -1.56 -7.19 -0.59
CA VAL A 246 -1.41 -7.94 0.66
C VAL A 246 -2.78 -8.21 1.29
N LEU A 247 -3.64 -7.20 1.40
CA LEU A 247 -5.00 -7.36 1.94
C LEU A 247 -5.85 -8.32 1.11
N ASN A 248 -5.70 -8.31 -0.22
CA ASN A 248 -6.36 -9.23 -1.13
C ASN A 248 -5.89 -10.67 -0.95
N ALA A 249 -4.59 -10.89 -0.70
CA ALA A 249 -4.09 -12.21 -0.32
C ALA A 249 -4.73 -12.70 1.00
N GLY A 250 -5.06 -11.78 1.91
CA GLY A 250 -5.81 -12.05 3.14
C GLY A 250 -7.33 -12.18 2.99
N GLY A 251 -7.89 -11.87 1.82
CA GLY A 251 -9.32 -11.98 1.50
C GLY A 251 -10.14 -10.67 1.47
N ALA A 252 -9.53 -9.49 1.49
CA ALA A 252 -10.23 -8.20 1.61
C ALA A 252 -10.94 -7.68 0.33
N SER A 253 -10.80 -8.34 -0.83
CA SER A 253 -11.44 -8.00 -2.12
C SER A 253 -11.47 -6.49 -2.47
N ILE A 254 -10.30 -5.85 -2.47
CA ILE A 254 -10.07 -4.44 -2.82
C ILE A 254 -9.74 -4.28 -4.31
N GLU A 255 -10.43 -3.35 -4.99
CA GLU A 255 -10.20 -3.09 -6.41
C GLU A 255 -9.02 -2.15 -6.69
N THR A 256 -8.11 -2.58 -7.59
CA THR A 256 -6.93 -1.79 -8.02
C THR A 256 -6.87 -1.59 -9.55
N SER A 257 -8.03 -1.64 -10.21
CA SER A 257 -8.14 -1.71 -11.67
C SER A 257 -7.68 -0.45 -12.41
N LYS A 258 -7.61 0.72 -11.73
CA LYS A 258 -7.22 2.01 -12.34
C LYS A 258 -5.77 2.01 -12.83
N PRO A 259 -5.41 2.88 -13.81
CA PRO A 259 -4.06 2.91 -14.37
C PRO A 259 -2.97 3.38 -13.39
N TRP A 260 -3.38 4.05 -12.31
CA TRP A 260 -2.50 4.40 -11.19
C TRP A 260 -2.59 3.40 -10.02
N GLY A 261 -3.17 2.22 -10.25
CA GLY A 261 -3.48 1.27 -9.18
C GLY A 261 -4.56 1.82 -8.25
N ILE A 262 -4.27 1.93 -6.97
CA ILE A 262 -5.11 2.61 -5.99
C ILE A 262 -4.29 3.69 -5.28
N THR A 263 -4.86 4.86 -4.99
CA THR A 263 -4.20 5.91 -4.20
C THR A 263 -4.42 5.68 -2.70
N PRO A 264 -3.65 6.32 -1.81
CA PRO A 264 -3.92 6.27 -0.37
C PRO A 264 -5.36 6.67 -0.01
N ASP A 265 -5.89 7.74 -0.62
CA ASP A 265 -7.28 8.17 -0.42
C ASP A 265 -8.27 7.12 -0.94
N GLY A 266 -8.01 6.57 -2.13
CA GLY A 266 -8.87 5.54 -2.72
C GLY A 266 -8.90 4.27 -1.89
N LEU A 267 -7.75 3.88 -1.32
CA LEU A 267 -7.66 2.74 -0.41
C LEU A 267 -8.46 3.02 0.88
N ALA A 268 -8.37 4.22 1.44
CA ALA A 268 -9.18 4.61 2.59
C ALA A 268 -10.68 4.51 2.29
N ASP A 269 -11.12 4.92 1.09
CA ASP A 269 -12.51 4.84 0.67
C ASP A 269 -12.98 3.39 0.49
N GLU A 270 -12.18 2.53 -0.16
CA GLU A 270 -12.50 1.09 -0.28
C GLU A 270 -12.62 0.41 1.11
N LEU A 271 -11.70 0.71 2.04
CA LEU A 271 -11.75 0.17 3.40
C LEU A 271 -13.01 0.62 4.15
N ARG A 272 -13.42 1.88 3.98
CA ARG A 272 -14.67 2.40 4.56
C ARG A 272 -15.90 1.71 3.96
N HIS A 273 -15.93 1.52 2.64
CA HIS A 273 -17.04 0.82 1.97
C HIS A 273 -17.13 -0.66 2.37
N ALA A 274 -16.00 -1.30 2.66
CA ALA A 274 -15.94 -2.64 3.21
C ALA A 274 -16.42 -2.74 4.68
N GLY A 275 -16.80 -1.61 5.30
CA GLY A 275 -17.31 -1.57 6.68
C GLY A 275 -16.22 -1.71 7.74
N ILE A 276 -14.96 -1.49 7.38
CA ILE A 276 -13.83 -1.61 8.29
C ILE A 276 -13.81 -0.42 9.24
N LYS A 277 -13.61 -0.70 10.54
CA LYS A 277 -13.64 0.33 11.58
C LYS A 277 -12.40 1.21 11.50
N LEU A 278 -12.64 2.52 11.49
CA LEU A 278 -11.62 3.52 11.76
C LEU A 278 -11.27 3.46 13.25
N ASN A 279 -9.99 3.47 13.58
CA ASN A 279 -9.48 3.56 14.95
C ASN A 279 -9.14 5.03 15.29
#